data_AF-A0A672MIB2-F1
#
_entry.id   AF-A0A672MIB2-F1
#
_cell.length_a   1.000
_cell.length_b   1.000
_cell.length_c   1.000
_cell.angle_alpha   90.00
_cell.angle_beta   90.00
_cell.angle_gamma   90.00
#
_symmetry.space_group_name_H-M   'P 1'
#
loop_
_entity.id
_entity.type
_entity.pdbx_description
1 polymer ?
#
loop_
_entity_poly.entity_id
_entity_poly.type
_entity_poly.pdbx_seq_one_letter_code
_entity_poly.pdbx_strand_id
1 'polypeptide(L)'
;TKQKSWSGSCLQYKWQKTVGNYLAVAGPDNFVQIFDRHGQKVNELNLPGICLSLDWDEDGDILAVIAEKSSSIYLWDANVNKISQLDSGMR
;
A
#
# COMPACT_ATOMS: atom_id res chain seq x y z
N THR A 1 -28.53 8.26 -8.81
CA THR A 1 -27.17 8.80 -9.09
C THR A 1 -26.21 7.62 -9.13
N LYS A 2 -25.87 7.14 -10.34
CA LYS A 2 -24.92 6.02 -10.49
C LYS A 2 -23.53 6.56 -10.16
N GLN A 3 -22.92 6.03 -9.11
CA GLN A 3 -21.53 6.31 -8.77
C GLN A 3 -20.67 5.93 -9.99
N LYS A 4 -19.87 6.90 -10.43
CA LYS A 4 -19.01 6.81 -11.60
C LYS A 4 -17.91 5.81 -11.25
N SER A 5 -17.97 4.61 -11.83
CA SER A 5 -16.89 3.63 -11.73
C SER A 5 -15.61 4.28 -12.25
N TRP A 6 -14.62 4.46 -11.37
CA TRP A 6 -13.30 4.88 -11.78
C TRP A 6 -12.61 3.71 -12.47
N SER A 7 -12.93 3.52 -13.75
CA SER A 7 -12.07 2.79 -14.69
C SER A 7 -10.92 3.71 -15.09
N GLY A 8 -10.04 4.01 -14.14
CA GLY A 8 -8.81 4.77 -14.39
C GLY A 8 -7.66 3.92 -13.91
N SER A 9 -6.90 3.36 -14.86
CA SER A 9 -5.55 2.79 -14.69
C SER A 9 -5.14 2.46 -13.25
N CYS A 10 -5.19 1.17 -12.89
CA CYS A 10 -5.00 0.60 -11.55
C CYS A 10 -3.56 0.73 -10.97
N LEU A 11 -2.76 1.67 -11.49
CA LEU A 11 -1.37 1.87 -11.05
C LEU A 11 -1.32 3.07 -10.11
N GLN A 12 -0.95 2.82 -8.86
CA GLN A 12 -0.78 3.81 -7.81
C GLN A 12 0.65 3.76 -7.30
N TYR A 13 1.20 4.90 -6.92
CA TYR A 13 2.49 4.95 -6.23
C TYR A 13 2.51 6.03 -5.16
N LYS A 14 3.33 5.83 -4.12
CA LYS A 14 3.56 6.79 -3.04
C LYS A 14 5.02 6.72 -2.58
N TRP A 15 5.71 7.85 -2.66
CA TRP A 15 6.98 8.04 -1.98
C TRP A 15 6.76 8.10 -0.47
N GLN A 16 7.66 7.49 0.28
CA GLN A 16 7.75 7.64 1.72
C GLN A 16 7.83 9.13 2.07
N LYS A 17 7.02 9.56 3.03
CA LYS A 17 7.07 10.94 3.53
C LYS A 17 8.38 11.20 4.27
N THR A 18 8.72 12.48 4.41
CA THR A 18 9.86 12.99 5.18
C THR A 18 11.25 12.60 4.65
N VAL A 19 11.61 11.32 4.69
CA VAL A 19 12.95 10.82 4.32
C VAL A 19 13.06 10.35 2.86
N GLY A 20 11.95 9.92 2.24
CA GLY A 20 11.92 9.54 0.83
C GLY A 20 12.84 8.37 0.46
N ASN A 21 13.09 7.43 1.38
CA ASN A 21 13.97 6.29 1.14
C ASN A 21 13.27 5.17 0.38
N TYR A 22 11.94 5.09 0.48
CA TYR A 22 11.16 4.03 -0.14
C TYR A 22 10.06 4.56 -1.07
N LEU A 23 9.75 3.75 -2.07
CA LEU A 23 8.66 3.94 -3.02
C LEU A 23 7.75 2.72 -2.97
N ALA A 24 6.47 2.94 -2.63
CA ALA A 24 5.45 1.93 -2.74
C ALA A 24 4.74 2.04 -4.10
N VAL A 25 4.57 0.91 -4.78
CA VAL A 25 3.90 0.81 -6.08
C VAL A 25 2.87 -0.32 -6.02
N ALA A 26 1.65 -0.03 -6.44
CA ALA A 26 0.57 -1.00 -6.53
C ALA A 26 -0.07 -0.94 -7.92
N GLY A 27 -0.44 -2.11 -8.45
CA GLY A 27 -1.00 -2.27 -9.78
C GLY A 27 -2.37 -2.96 -9.75
N PRO A 28 -2.83 -3.46 -10.92
CA PRO A 28 -3.96 -4.39 -11.01
C PRO A 28 -3.65 -5.78 -10.43
N ASP A 29 -2.41 -6.02 -10.01
CA ASP A 29 -1.99 -7.23 -9.32
C ASP A 29 -2.39 -7.20 -7.83
N ASN A 30 -2.34 -8.37 -7.20
CA ASN A 30 -2.73 -8.55 -5.80
C ASN A 30 -1.55 -8.31 -4.84
N PHE A 31 -0.64 -7.41 -5.18
CA PHE A 31 0.50 -7.07 -4.34
C PHE A 31 0.86 -5.59 -4.40
N VAL A 32 1.50 -5.11 -3.34
CA VAL A 32 2.19 -3.81 -3.30
C VAL A 32 3.68 -4.07 -3.22
N GLN A 33 4.43 -3.57 -4.19
CA GLN A 33 5.89 -3.68 -4.20
C GLN A 33 6.50 -2.45 -3.57
N ILE A 34 7.51 -2.68 -2.75
CA ILE A 34 8.31 -1.63 -2.15
C ILE A 34 9.69 -1.66 -2.76
N PHE A 35 10.13 -0.49 -3.24
CA PHE A 35 11.47 -0.26 -3.74
C PHE A 35 12.20 0.72 -2.83
N ASP A 36 13.52 0.60 -2.72
CA ASP A 36 14.35 1.68 -2.24
C ASP A 36 14.45 2.80 -3.29
N ARG A 37 14.98 3.95 -2.87
CA ARG A 37 15.21 5.13 -3.73
C ARG A 37 16.21 4.91 -4.86
N HIS A 38 16.94 3.80 -4.86
CA HIS A 38 17.87 3.40 -5.93
C HIS A 38 17.21 2.45 -6.93
N GLY A 39 15.94 2.07 -6.71
CA GLY A 39 15.16 1.19 -7.58
C GLY A 39 15.28 -0.29 -7.26
N GLN A 40 15.90 -0.67 -6.13
CA GLN A 40 15.98 -2.07 -5.70
C GLN A 40 14.71 -2.47 -4.96
N LYS A 41 14.13 -3.62 -5.29
CA LYS A 41 12.97 -4.15 -4.57
C LYS A 41 13.40 -4.59 -3.17
N VAL A 42 12.80 -4.00 -2.14
CA VAL A 42 13.09 -4.30 -0.73
C VAL A 42 12.03 -5.17 -0.08
N ASN A 43 10.77 -5.08 -0.52
CA ASN A 43 9.69 -5.89 0.02
C ASN A 43 8.50 -6.01 -0.95
N GLU A 44 7.57 -6.90 -0.64
CA GLU A 44 6.31 -7.10 -1.32
C GLU A 44 5.21 -7.49 -0.31
N LEU A 45 4.12 -6.74 -0.29
CA LEU A 45 2.94 -7.06 0.49
C LEU A 45 1.99 -7.87 -0.39
N ASN A 46 1.74 -9.13 -0.01
CA ASN A 46 0.74 -9.96 -0.66
C ASN A 46 -0.64 -9.63 -0.10
N LEU A 47 -1.58 -9.31 -1.00
CA LEU A 47 -2.95 -8.93 -0.68
C LEU A 47 -3.94 -9.97 -1.21
N PRO A 48 -5.14 -10.09 -0.61
CA PRO A 48 -6.19 -10.99 -1.10
C PRO A 48 -6.92 -10.48 -2.36
N GLY A 49 -6.68 -9.23 -2.75
CA GLY A 49 -7.25 -8.58 -3.93
C GLY A 49 -6.46 -7.34 -4.33
N ILE A 50 -6.98 -6.59 -5.31
CA ILE A 50 -6.30 -5.39 -5.82
C ILE A 50 -6.11 -4.35 -4.70
N CYS A 51 -4.99 -3.63 -4.73
CA CYS A 51 -4.80 -2.49 -3.84
C CYS A 51 -5.78 -1.38 -4.22
N LEU A 52 -6.65 -0.99 -3.30
CA LEU A 52 -7.60 0.11 -3.50
C LEU A 52 -6.96 1.46 -3.15
N SER A 53 -6.16 1.48 -2.09
CA SER A 53 -5.49 2.68 -1.62
C SER A 53 -4.26 2.35 -0.78
N LEU A 54 -3.26 3.23 -0.85
CA LEU A 54 -2.10 3.21 0.02
C LEU A 54 -1.68 4.63 0.41
N ASP A 55 -1.21 4.80 1.64
CA ASP A 55 -0.61 6.06 2.08
C ASP A 55 0.38 5.85 3.22
N TRP A 56 1.33 6.76 3.32
CA TRP A 56 2.29 6.79 4.42
C TRP A 56 1.74 7.66 5.57
N ASP A 57 2.01 7.23 6.80
CA ASP A 57 1.84 8.09 7.97
C ASP A 57 2.72 9.34 7.88
N GLU A 58 2.47 10.31 8.76
CA GLU A 58 3.09 11.64 8.64
C GLU A 58 4.61 11.61 8.77
N ASP A 59 5.12 10.74 9.66
CA ASP A 59 6.55 10.57 9.87
C ASP A 59 7.22 9.75 8.76
N GLY A 60 6.43 8.97 8.01
CA GLY A 60 6.91 8.09 6.95
C GLY A 60 7.41 6.73 7.45
N ASP A 61 7.10 6.35 8.68
CA ASP A 61 7.52 5.08 9.28
C ASP A 61 6.62 3.92 8.84
N ILE A 62 5.32 4.19 8.69
CA ILE A 62 4.31 3.17 8.43
C ILE A 62 3.59 3.44 7.11
N LEU A 63 3.61 2.46 6.20
CA LEU A 63 2.75 2.43 5.03
C LEU A 63 1.46 1.66 5.34
N ALA A 64 0.31 2.31 5.19
CA ALA A 64 -0.99 1.67 5.25
C ALA A 64 -1.49 1.30 3.86
N VAL A 65 -2.07 0.11 3.73
CA VAL A 65 -2.60 -0.45 2.48
C VAL A 65 -3.97 -1.08 2.71
N ILE A 66 -4.91 -0.77 1.82
CA ILE A 66 -6.27 -1.35 1.81
C ILE A 66 -6.45 -2.13 0.50
N ALA A 67 -6.95 -3.35 0.62
CA ALA A 67 -7.14 -4.26 -0.50
C ALA A 67 -8.62 -4.56 -0.74
N GLU A 68 -8.97 -4.82 -1.99
CA GLU A 68 -10.25 -5.43 -2.34
C GLU A 68 -10.37 -6.81 -1.67
N LYS A 69 -11.59 -7.24 -1.37
CA LYS A 69 -11.89 -8.55 -0.75
C LYS A 69 -11.29 -8.75 0.65
N SER A 70 -10.90 -7.66 1.31
CA SER A 70 -10.38 -7.64 2.68
C SER A 70 -11.10 -6.59 3.51
N SER A 71 -11.52 -6.93 4.73
CA SER A 71 -11.88 -5.94 5.75
C SER A 71 -10.67 -5.47 6.56
N SER A 72 -9.49 -6.04 6.32
CA SER A 72 -8.30 -5.68 7.08
C SER A 72 -7.49 -4.59 6.41
N ILE A 73 -6.81 -3.78 7.23
CA ILE A 73 -5.79 -2.82 6.84
C ILE A 73 -4.43 -3.49 7.02
N TYR A 74 -3.59 -3.42 6.00
CA TYR A 74 -2.22 -3.93 6.04
C TYR A 74 -1.28 -2.77 6.35
N LEU A 75 -0.37 -2.98 7.29
CA LEU A 75 0.63 -2.00 7.71
C LEU A 75 2.01 -2.56 7.43
N TRP A 76 2.85 -1.81 6.73
CA TRP A 76 4.27 -2.12 6.59
C TRP A 76 5.10 -1.08 7.35
N ASP A 77 5.88 -1.56 8.31
CA ASP A 77 6.83 -0.76 9.08
C ASP A 77 8.18 -0.76 8.35
N ALA A 78 8.58 0.42 7.88
CA ALA A 78 9.80 0.61 7.10
C ALA A 78 11.09 0.53 7.93
N ASN A 79 11.00 0.72 9.25
CA ASN A 79 12.16 0.72 10.16
C ASN A 79 12.60 -0.70 10.50
N VAL A 80 11.64 -1.60 10.68
CA VAL A 80 11.92 -3.02 11.02
C VAL A 80 11.59 -3.99 9.89
N ASN A 81 11.16 -3.46 8.73
CA ASN A 81 10.76 -4.22 7.56
C ASN A 81 9.71 -5.31 7.87
N LYS A 82 8.66 -4.94 8.61
CA LYS A 82 7.65 -5.87 9.13
C LYS A 82 6.27 -5.56 8.58
N ILE A 83 5.55 -6.61 8.18
CA ILE A 83 4.14 -6.51 7.80
C ILE A 83 3.27 -6.93 8.97
N SER A 84 2.21 -6.16 9.24
CA SER A 84 1.16 -6.50 10.18
C SER A 84 -0.22 -6.20 9.59
N GLN A 85 -1.25 -6.76 10.21
CA GLN A 85 -2.62 -6.63 9.75
C GLN A 85 -3.49 -6.19 10.93
N LEU A 86 -4.33 -5.19 10.69
CA LEU A 86 -5.35 -4.72 11.62
C LEU A 86 -6.72 -5.07 11.06
N ASP A 87 -7.58 -5.69 11.87
CA ASP A 87 -9.00 -5.82 11.51
C ASP A 87 -9.65 -4.43 11.65
N SER A 88 -10.18 -3.90 10.55
CA SER A 88 -10.75 -2.54 10.57
C SER A 88 -12.08 -2.48 11.32
N GLY A 89 -12.69 -3.63 11.64
CA GLY A 89 -14.02 -3.70 12.24
C GLY A 89 -15.14 -3.16 11.34
N MET A 90 -14.83 -2.77 10.09
CA MET A 90 -15.81 -2.32 9.11
C MET A 90 -16.61 -3.54 8.65
N ARG A 91 -17.90 -3.57 9.01
CA ARG A 91 -18.90 -4.54 8.57
C ARG A 91 -20.02 -3.84 7.82
#